data_AF-A0A534K420-F1
#
_entry.id   AF-A0A534K420-F1
#
_cell.length_a   1.000
_cell.length_b   1.000
_cell.length_c   1.000
_cell.angle_alpha   90.00
_cell.angle_beta   90.00
_cell.angle_gamma   90.00
#
_symmetry.space_group_name_H-M   'P 1'
#
loop_
_entity.id
_entity.type
_entity.pdbx_description
1 polymer ?
#
loop_
_entity_poly.entity_id
_entity_poly.type
_entity_poly.pdbx_seq_one_letter_code
_entity_poly.pdbx_strand_id
1 'polypeptide(L)'
;MARRELERQGYLVHTAVRSAQKRGPIWISQTTDIFNAFDLIATRIDPPNPIRFVQVTTISHVSERIRKVDPVPINTGLASVEIWAYVGGQKRLDRRYKDRKVWLPRNYFQVYLKARNWEPDQRDRVGVGETEFGPELETERSRRTRGVPRIAVSPRRKALRK
;
A
#
# COMPACT_ATOMS: atom_id res chain seq x y z
N MET A 1 3.46 7.42 6.13
CA MET A 1 3.58 7.05 4.70
C MET A 1 2.63 7.88 3.85
N ALA A 2 1.31 7.75 3.98
CA ALA A 2 0.34 8.53 3.18
C ALA A 2 0.54 10.07 3.26
N ARG A 3 0.71 10.62 4.48
CA ARG A 3 1.04 12.05 4.70
C ARG A 3 2.22 12.53 3.86
N ARG A 4 3.34 11.80 3.89
CA ARG A 4 4.56 12.15 3.17
C ARG A 4 4.35 12.15 1.64
N GLU A 5 3.57 11.21 1.12
CA GLU A 5 3.26 11.17 -0.31
C GLU A 5 2.35 12.33 -0.75
N LEU A 6 1.41 12.74 0.10
CA LEU A 6 0.58 13.93 -0.15
C LEU A 6 1.44 15.21 -0.09
N GLU A 7 2.33 15.33 0.89
CA GLU A 7 3.28 16.45 1.00
C GLU A 7 4.22 16.51 -0.23
N ARG A 8 4.70 15.37 -0.72
CA ARG A 8 5.51 15.28 -1.95
C ARG A 8 4.75 15.75 -3.20
N GLN A 9 3.42 15.58 -3.21
CA GLN A 9 2.54 16.08 -4.28
C GLN A 9 2.20 17.58 -4.12
N GLY A 10 2.82 18.28 -3.17
CA GLY A 10 2.63 19.72 -2.94
C GLY A 10 1.43 20.07 -2.06
N TYR A 11 0.87 19.10 -1.32
CA TYR A 11 -0.23 19.36 -0.39
C TYR A 11 0.28 19.74 0.99
N LEU A 12 -0.41 20.68 1.64
CA LEU A 12 -0.36 20.85 3.08
C LEU A 12 -1.27 19.81 3.73
N VAL A 13 -0.74 19.01 4.66
CA VAL A 13 -1.50 17.90 5.27
C VAL A 13 -1.82 18.20 6.74
N HIS A 14 -3.11 18.23 7.04
CA HIS A 14 -3.68 18.32 8.37
C HIS A 14 -4.05 16.92 8.86
N THR A 15 -3.62 16.58 10.07
CA THR A 15 -3.86 15.25 10.66
C THR A 15 -4.64 15.37 11.94
N ALA A 16 -5.59 14.46 12.15
CA ALA A 16 -6.18 14.25 13.46
C ALA A 16 -5.09 13.92 14.50
N VAL A 17 -5.05 14.67 15.61
CA VAL A 17 -4.11 14.42 16.70
C VAL A 17 -4.74 13.47 17.69
N ARG A 18 -4.12 12.30 17.89
CA ARG A 18 -4.55 11.34 18.91
C ARG A 18 -4.27 11.88 20.30
N SER A 19 -5.28 11.86 21.17
CA SER A 19 -5.06 12.07 22.60
C SER A 19 -4.81 10.72 23.27
N ALA A 20 -3.79 10.65 24.11
CA ALA A 20 -3.58 9.51 25.00
C ALA A 20 -4.11 9.89 26.37
N GLN A 21 -5.12 9.16 26.85
CA GLN A 21 -5.66 9.33 28.19
C GLN A 21 -5.31 8.12 29.05
N LYS A 22 -4.78 8.37 30.24
CA LYS A 22 -4.51 7.32 31.22
C LYS A 22 -5.83 6.94 31.91
N ARG A 23 -6.25 5.68 31.78
CA ARG A 23 -7.41 5.11 32.50
C ARG A 23 -6.90 4.02 33.45
N GLY A 24 -6.54 4.42 34.68
CA GLY A 24 -5.92 3.53 35.66
C GLY A 24 -4.48 3.14 35.24
N PRO A 25 -4.11 1.85 35.26
CA PRO A 25 -2.77 1.40 34.82
C PRO A 25 -2.62 1.33 33.29
N ILE A 26 -3.70 1.50 32.53
CA ILE A 26 -3.73 1.32 31.07
C ILE A 26 -3.76 2.69 30.37
N TRP A 27 -2.93 2.84 29.35
CA TRP A 27 -3.00 3.97 28.42
C TRP A 27 -4.01 3.67 27.32
N ILE A 28 -5.02 4.53 27.17
CA ILE A 28 -6.00 4.43 26.10
C ILE A 28 -5.68 5.53 25.10
N SER A 29 -5.39 5.14 23.86
CA SER A 29 -5.34 6.10 22.75
C SER A 29 -6.75 6.33 22.21
N GLN A 30 -7.24 7.55 22.31
CA GLN A 30 -8.42 7.97 21.55
C GLN A 30 -7.92 8.57 20.24
N THR A 31 -8.30 7.93 19.13
CA THR A 31 -8.07 8.49 17.80
C THR A 31 -9.27 9.38 17.49
N THR A 32 -9.07 10.69 17.43
CA THR A 32 -10.09 11.64 17.02
C THR A 32 -10.06 11.78 15.51
N ASP A 33 -10.53 10.77 14.79
CA ASP A 33 -10.67 10.87 13.33
C ASP A 33 -11.47 12.15 13.00
N ILE A 34 -11.07 12.88 11.96
CA ILE A 34 -11.77 14.08 11.50
C ILE A 34 -13.15 13.63 11.01
N PHE A 35 -14.20 14.24 11.55
CA PHE A 35 -15.59 13.81 11.36
C PHE A 35 -15.86 12.33 11.72
N ASN A 36 -15.03 11.73 12.58
CA ASN A 36 -15.07 10.30 12.92
C ASN A 36 -14.89 9.37 11.69
N ALA A 37 -14.30 9.88 10.61
CA ALA A 37 -14.26 9.19 9.32
C ALA A 37 -12.93 9.32 8.56
N PHE A 38 -12.15 10.37 8.80
CA PHE A 38 -10.90 10.65 8.07
C PHE A 38 -9.70 10.81 8.98
N ASP A 39 -8.57 10.25 8.57
CA ASP A 39 -7.30 10.45 9.27
C ASP A 39 -6.64 11.79 8.89
N LEU A 40 -6.77 12.19 7.61
CA LEU A 40 -6.03 13.30 7.02
C LEU A 40 -6.96 14.20 6.18
N ILE A 41 -6.68 15.50 6.19
CA ILE A 41 -7.15 16.45 5.19
C ILE A 41 -5.92 17.03 4.49
N ALA A 42 -5.85 16.91 3.17
CA ALA A 42 -4.78 17.49 2.37
C ALA A 42 -5.33 18.68 1.57
N THR A 43 -4.69 19.83 1.64
CA THR A 43 -5.11 21.05 0.96
C THR A 43 -3.99 21.60 0.08
N ARG A 44 -4.35 22.23 -1.04
CA ARG A 44 -3.44 23.00 -1.88
C ARG A 44 -4.20 24.06 -2.67
N ILE A 45 -3.49 25.07 -3.14
CA ILE A 45 -4.08 26.16 -3.93
C ILE A 45 -4.35 25.69 -5.36
N ASP A 46 -3.41 24.94 -5.96
CA ASP A 46 -3.47 24.62 -7.39
C ASP A 46 -4.42 23.43 -7.69
N PRO A 47 -5.19 23.47 -8.81
CA PRO A 47 -6.05 22.37 -9.27
C PRO A 47 -5.23 21.10 -9.61
N PRO A 48 -5.86 19.91 -9.82
CA PRO A 48 -7.30 19.62 -9.87
C PRO A 48 -8.06 19.46 -8.56
N ASN A 49 -7.44 18.97 -7.47
CA ASN A 49 -8.15 18.70 -6.21
C ASN A 49 -7.60 19.60 -5.11
N PRO A 50 -8.20 20.77 -4.87
CA PRO A 50 -7.67 21.70 -3.87
C PRO A 50 -7.83 21.17 -2.44
N ILE A 51 -8.78 20.26 -2.20
CA ILE A 51 -9.05 19.66 -0.90
C ILE A 51 -9.26 18.14 -1.07
N ARG A 52 -8.60 17.33 -0.25
CA ARG A 52 -8.71 15.88 -0.24
C ARG A 52 -8.95 15.38 1.17
N PHE A 53 -10.07 14.71 1.40
CA PHE A 53 -10.36 13.99 2.64
C PHE A 53 -9.88 12.56 2.48
N VAL A 54 -8.91 12.16 3.29
CA VAL A 54 -8.21 10.88 3.12
C VAL A 54 -8.33 10.04 4.38
N GLN A 55 -8.91 8.86 4.22
CA GLN A 55 -8.87 7.80 5.21
C GLN A 55 -7.80 6.78 4.83
N VAL A 56 -6.83 6.55 5.71
CA VAL A 56 -5.76 5.58 5.50
C VAL A 56 -6.18 4.25 6.12
N THR A 57 -5.89 3.16 5.41
CA THR A 57 -6.21 1.81 5.89
C THR A 57 -5.33 0.75 5.22
N THR A 58 -5.56 -0.52 5.53
CA THR A 58 -5.01 -1.65 4.78
C THR A 58 -6.09 -2.27 3.90
N ILE A 59 -5.68 -3.03 2.87
CA ILE A 59 -6.63 -3.58 1.89
C ILE A 59 -7.75 -4.45 2.49
N SER A 60 -7.50 -5.08 3.64
CA SER A 60 -8.50 -5.91 4.33
C SER A 60 -9.65 -5.13 4.96
N HIS A 61 -9.49 -3.82 5.19
CA HIS A 61 -10.48 -2.99 5.90
C HIS A 61 -11.16 -1.96 5.01
N VAL A 62 -11.00 -2.04 3.68
CA VAL A 62 -11.57 -1.06 2.74
C VAL A 62 -13.09 -0.98 2.88
N SER A 63 -13.80 -2.11 2.85
CA SER A 63 -15.27 -2.13 2.96
C SER A 63 -15.78 -1.55 4.28
N GLU A 64 -15.06 -1.78 5.39
CA GLU A 64 -15.38 -1.18 6.69
C GLU A 64 -15.20 0.34 6.66
N ARG A 65 -14.15 0.83 5.99
CA ARG A 65 -13.88 2.27 5.85
C ARG A 65 -14.85 2.96 4.90
N ILE A 66 -15.28 2.30 3.83
CA ILE A 66 -16.34 2.82 2.94
C ILE A 66 -17.60 3.12 3.75
N ARG A 67 -18.04 2.20 4.61
CA ARG A 67 -19.24 2.40 5.45
C ARG A 67 -19.14 3.61 6.39
N LYS A 68 -17.93 3.98 6.82
CA LYS A 68 -17.70 5.17 7.67
C LYS A 68 -17.62 6.46 6.86
N VAL A 69 -16.96 6.40 5.72
CA VAL A 69 -16.62 7.57 4.89
C VAL A 69 -17.74 7.98 3.95
N ASP A 70 -18.43 7.01 3.35
CA ASP A 70 -19.47 7.21 2.35
C ASP A 70 -20.65 8.10 2.83
N PRO A 71 -21.17 7.97 4.06
CA PRO A 71 -22.26 8.81 4.52
C PRO A 71 -21.85 10.27 4.79
N VAL A 72 -20.56 10.61 4.81
CA VAL A 72 -20.12 11.98 5.09
C VAL A 72 -20.49 12.90 3.90
N PRO A 73 -21.28 13.97 4.12
CA PRO A 73 -21.82 14.81 3.06
C PRO A 73 -20.80 15.85 2.58
N ILE A 74 -19.79 15.39 1.83
CA ILE A 74 -18.77 16.25 1.20
C ILE A 74 -19.18 16.53 -0.24
N ASN A 75 -19.14 17.81 -0.63
CA ASN A 75 -19.35 18.21 -2.01
C ASN A 75 -18.16 17.80 -2.89
N THR A 76 -18.37 16.80 -3.74
CA THR A 76 -17.34 16.24 -4.63
C THR A 76 -16.87 17.19 -5.73
N GLY A 77 -17.59 18.30 -5.97
CA GLY A 77 -17.15 19.37 -6.87
C GLY A 77 -16.08 20.29 -6.25
N LEU A 78 -15.91 20.27 -4.93
CA LEU A 78 -14.93 21.10 -4.21
C LEU A 78 -13.81 20.29 -3.56
N ALA A 79 -14.09 19.05 -3.18
CA ALA A 79 -13.14 18.20 -2.49
C ALA A 79 -13.25 16.73 -2.94
N SER A 80 -12.12 16.03 -3.00
CA SER A 80 -12.13 14.58 -3.18
C SER A 80 -12.29 13.87 -1.83
N VAL A 81 -12.96 12.72 -1.87
CA VAL A 81 -13.09 11.82 -0.73
C VAL A 81 -12.46 10.49 -1.11
N GLU A 82 -11.48 10.07 -0.31
CA GLU A 82 -10.54 9.04 -0.71
C GLU A 82 -10.25 8.05 0.42
N ILE A 83 -10.11 6.78 0.05
CA ILE A 83 -9.56 5.75 0.92
C ILE A 83 -8.23 5.29 0.34
N TRP A 84 -7.17 5.44 1.12
CA TRP A 84 -5.82 5.02 0.74
C TRP A 84 -5.52 3.69 1.41
N ALA A 85 -5.68 2.59 0.67
CA ALA A 85 -5.43 1.25 1.17
C ALA A 85 -3.99 0.83 0.88
N TYR A 86 -3.19 0.65 1.93
CA TYR A 86 -1.82 0.20 1.79
C TYR A 86 -1.75 -1.27 1.33
N VAL A 87 -1.01 -1.49 0.25
CA VAL A 87 -0.69 -2.80 -0.34
C VAL A 87 0.82 -3.02 -0.23
N GLY A 88 1.28 -3.36 0.97
CA GLY A 88 2.69 -3.63 1.28
C GLY A 88 3.03 -5.10 1.52
N GLY A 89 4.26 -5.34 1.98
CA GLY A 89 4.77 -6.65 2.40
C GLY A 89 5.90 -7.18 1.53
N GLN A 90 6.40 -8.38 1.84
CA GLN A 90 7.49 -9.01 1.08
C GLN A 90 7.13 -9.16 -0.41
N LYS A 91 8.14 -9.02 -1.28
CA LYS A 91 8.00 -9.30 -2.73
C LYS A 91 7.37 -10.70 -2.89
N ARG A 92 6.26 -10.78 -3.62
CA ARG A 92 5.59 -12.07 -3.91
C ARG A 92 5.72 -12.37 -5.40
N LEU A 93 6.12 -13.60 -5.70
CA LEU A 93 6.16 -14.09 -7.06
C LEU A 93 4.74 -14.26 -7.60
N ASP A 94 4.49 -13.75 -8.80
CA ASP A 94 3.28 -14.05 -9.56
C ASP A 94 3.38 -15.47 -10.12
N ARG A 95 2.62 -16.38 -9.49
CA ARG A 95 2.61 -17.81 -9.83
C ARG A 95 1.88 -18.11 -11.14
N ARG A 96 1.23 -17.10 -11.77
CA ARG A 96 0.57 -17.28 -13.07
C ARG A 96 1.57 -17.56 -14.19
N TYR A 97 2.79 -17.03 -14.06
CA TYR A 97 3.88 -17.27 -15.00
C TYR A 97 4.76 -18.42 -14.48
N LYS A 98 4.86 -19.51 -15.25
CA LYS A 98 5.67 -20.69 -14.90
C LYS A 98 7.08 -20.65 -15.48
N ASP A 99 7.25 -19.89 -16.55
CA ASP A 99 8.43 -19.77 -17.40
C ASP A 99 9.32 -18.57 -17.04
N ARG A 100 8.79 -17.61 -16.28
CA ARG A 100 9.50 -16.41 -15.85
C ARG A 100 9.16 -15.99 -14.44
N LYS A 101 10.13 -15.41 -13.74
CA LYS A 101 9.92 -14.81 -12.42
C LYS A 101 9.35 -13.41 -12.58
N VAL A 102 8.03 -13.28 -12.43
CA VAL A 102 7.37 -11.97 -12.40
C VAL A 102 7.01 -11.66 -10.96
N TRP A 103 7.42 -10.50 -10.46
CA TRP A 103 7.10 -10.07 -9.09
C TRP A 103 5.84 -9.20 -9.09
N LEU A 104 4.94 -9.44 -8.14
CA LEU A 104 3.77 -8.60 -7.95
C LEU A 104 4.21 -7.22 -7.43
N PRO A 105 3.68 -6.12 -8.00
CA PRO A 105 3.92 -4.79 -7.47
C PRO A 105 3.43 -4.73 -6.02
N ARG A 106 4.25 -4.17 -5.14
CA ARG A 106 4.04 -4.03 -3.68
C ARG A 106 4.53 -2.65 -3.25
N ASN A 107 4.25 -2.29 -2.00
CA ASN A 107 4.63 -1.01 -1.38
C ASN A 107 3.97 0.19 -2.08
N TYR A 108 2.66 0.10 -2.25
CA TYR A 108 1.85 1.19 -2.77
C TYR A 108 0.56 1.39 -1.99
N PHE A 109 -0.07 2.54 -2.15
CA PHE A 109 -1.47 2.76 -1.79
C PHE A 109 -2.35 2.55 -3.02
N GLN A 110 -3.34 1.68 -2.92
CA GLN A 110 -4.48 1.70 -3.82
C GLN A 110 -5.42 2.80 -3.33
N VAL A 111 -5.64 3.83 -4.13
CA VAL A 111 -6.61 4.88 -3.80
C VAL A 111 -7.98 4.48 -4.36
N TYR A 112 -9.01 4.62 -3.52
CA TYR A 112 -10.42 4.45 -3.88
C TYR A 112 -11.10 5.80 -3.75
N LEU A 113 -11.82 6.23 -4.80
CA LEU A 113 -12.49 7.52 -4.82
C LEU A 113 -14.00 7.38 -4.71
N LYS A 114 -14.62 8.25 -3.90
CA LYS A 114 -16.08 8.35 -3.82
C LYS A 114 -16.71 8.68 -5.17
N ALA A 115 -16.08 9.56 -5.95
CA ALA A 115 -16.53 9.96 -7.28
C ALA A 115 -16.58 8.79 -8.29
N ARG A 116 -15.90 7.68 -8.00
CA ARG A 116 -15.92 6.44 -8.80
C ARG A 116 -16.56 5.28 -8.03
N ASN A 117 -17.51 5.58 -7.14
CA ASN A 117 -18.24 4.59 -6.36
C ASN A 117 -17.34 3.56 -5.66
N TRP A 118 -16.16 4.00 -5.20
CA TRP A 118 -15.18 3.15 -4.53
C TRP A 118 -14.66 1.96 -5.37
N GLU A 119 -14.72 2.05 -6.69
CA GLU A 119 -14.15 1.03 -7.57
C GLU A 119 -12.63 1.18 -7.66
N PRO A 120 -11.85 0.08 -7.57
CA PRO A 120 -10.41 0.14 -7.69
C PRO A 120 -9.97 0.36 -9.14
N ASP A 121 -9.14 1.39 -9.38
CA ASP A 121 -8.47 1.63 -10.67
C ASP A 121 -6.96 1.49 -10.52
N GLN A 122 -6.30 0.84 -11.48
CA GLN A 122 -4.84 0.67 -11.45
C GLN A 122 -4.08 2.00 -11.58
N ARG A 123 -4.69 3.01 -12.22
CA ARG A 123 -4.12 4.35 -12.40
C ARG A 123 -4.07 5.15 -11.10
N ASP A 124 -4.81 4.71 -10.09
CA ASP A 124 -4.92 5.38 -8.78
C ASP A 124 -3.91 4.85 -7.77
N ARG A 125 -2.88 4.16 -8.24
CA ARG A 125 -1.84 3.62 -7.36
C ARG A 125 -0.80 4.68 -7.06
N VAL A 126 -0.56 4.91 -5.77
CA VAL A 126 0.46 5.83 -5.28
C VAL A 126 1.61 5.03 -4.68
N GLY A 127 2.80 5.18 -5.23
CA GLY A 127 3.99 4.44 -4.82
C GLY A 127 4.46 4.95 -3.48
N VAL A 128 4.99 4.07 -2.64
CA VAL A 128 5.62 4.48 -1.38
C VAL A 128 7.13 4.40 -1.57
N GLY A 129 7.80 5.55 -1.60
CA GLY A 129 9.25 5.66 -1.88
C GLY A 129 9.61 5.68 -3.38
N GLU A 130 10.87 5.37 -3.71
CA GLU A 130 11.42 5.36 -5.10
C GLU A 130 10.99 4.15 -5.93
N THR A 131 9.88 3.50 -5.59
CA THR A 131 9.43 2.31 -6.33
C THR A 131 8.66 2.76 -7.56
N GLU A 132 9.31 2.78 -8.72
CA GLU A 132 8.64 2.96 -10.00
C GLU A 132 7.67 1.80 -10.26
N PHE A 133 6.43 2.11 -10.65
CA PHE A 133 5.46 1.11 -11.02
C PHE A 133 5.74 0.59 -12.42
N GLY A 134 6.58 -0.44 -12.49
CA GLY A 134 6.64 -1.35 -13.62
C GLY A 134 6.60 -2.78 -13.11
N PRO A 135 6.07 -3.76 -13.86
CA PRO A 135 6.51 -5.12 -13.66
C PRO A 135 8.02 -5.12 -13.86
N GLU A 136 8.77 -5.33 -12.78
CA GLU A 136 10.21 -5.58 -12.83
C GLU A 136 10.38 -6.94 -13.53
N LEU A 137 10.37 -6.90 -14.86
CA LEU A 137 10.72 -8.03 -15.71
C LEU A 137 12.23 -8.21 -15.60
N GLU A 138 12.68 -8.81 -14.50
CA GLU A 138 13.96 -9.49 -14.52
C GLU A 138 13.85 -10.69 -15.47
N THR A 139 14.00 -10.42 -16.77
CA THR A 139 14.45 -11.43 -17.72
C THR A 139 15.86 -11.83 -17.28
N GLU A 140 15.93 -12.77 -16.36
CA GLU A 140 17.12 -13.56 -16.10
C GLU A 140 17.44 -14.24 -17.44
N ARG A 141 18.23 -13.56 -18.29
CA ARG A 141 18.81 -14.14 -19.49
C ARG A 141 19.59 -15.34 -18.99
N SER A 142 18.97 -16.51 -19.14
CA SER A 142 19.54 -17.82 -18.89
C SER A 142 21.00 -17.76 -19.31
N ARG A 143 21.91 -17.73 -18.33
CA ARG A 143 23.35 -17.77 -18.56
C ARG A 143 23.55 -18.97 -19.47
N ARG A 144 23.90 -18.70 -20.73
CA ARG A 144 24.45 -19.70 -21.64
C ARG A 144 25.51 -20.44 -20.86
N THR A 145 25.29 -21.74 -20.72
CA THR A 145 26.20 -22.75 -20.21
C THR A 145 27.59 -22.52 -20.80
N ARG A 146 28.47 -21.86 -20.04
CA ARG A 146 29.92 -22.05 -20.18
C ARG A 146 30.31 -23.03 -19.09
N GLY A 147 30.82 -24.17 -19.56
CA GLY A 147 31.11 -25.34 -18.77
C GLY A 147 31.97 -25.04 -17.55
N VAL A 148 31.60 -25.69 -16.45
CA VAL A 148 32.48 -25.92 -15.31
C VAL A 148 32.35 -27.42 -14.99
N PRO A 149 33.47 -28.17 -14.90
CA PRO A 149 33.44 -29.63 -14.80
C PRO A 149 32.81 -30.11 -13.50
N ARG A 150 32.04 -31.20 -13.59
CA ARG A 150 31.46 -31.92 -12.46
C ARG A 150 32.57 -32.45 -11.56
N ILE A 151 32.68 -31.94 -10.34
CA ILE A 151 33.40 -32.62 -9.27
C ILE A 151 32.47 -33.72 -8.73
N ALA A 152 32.84 -34.98 -8.99
CA ALA A 152 32.15 -36.14 -8.47
C ALA A 152 32.32 -36.21 -6.95
N VAL A 153 31.22 -36.08 -6.21
CA VAL A 153 31.21 -36.35 -4.76
C VAL A 153 30.71 -37.77 -4.55
N SER A 154 31.60 -38.65 -4.12
CA SER A 154 31.31 -40.06 -3.78
C SER A 154 30.28 -40.16 -2.66
N PRO A 155 29.30 -41.08 -2.74
CA PRO A 155 28.29 -41.24 -1.70
C PRO A 155 28.87 -41.92 -0.44
N ARG A 156 28.73 -41.25 0.71
CA ARG A 156 29.02 -41.81 2.05
C ARG A 156 28.10 -43.01 2.32
N ARG A 157 28.70 -44.20 2.53
CA ARG A 157 28.04 -45.41 3.03
C ARG A 157 27.37 -45.14 4.38
N LYS A 158 26.05 -45.34 4.49
CA LYS A 158 25.36 -45.49 5.78
C LYS A 158 25.68 -46.86 6.35
N ALA A 159 26.20 -46.91 7.57
CA ALA A 159 26.36 -48.13 8.33
C ALA A 159 24.98 -48.67 8.76
N LEU A 160 24.70 -49.95 8.49
CA LEU A 160 23.64 -50.70 9.15
C LEU A 160 24.02 -50.89 10.62
N ARG A 161 23.10 -50.64 11.55
CA ARG A 161 23.10 -51.27 12.86
C ARG A 161 21.86 -52.14 12.99
N LYS A 162 22.11 -53.42 13.29
CA LYS A 162 21.15 -54.37 13.84
C LYS A 162 20.86 -54.02 15.29
#